data_AF-A0A9W8WLU6-F1
#
_entry.id   AF-A0A9W8WLU6-F1
#
_cell.length_a   1.000
_cell.length_b   1.000
_cell.length_c   1.000
_cell.angle_alpha   90.00
_cell.angle_beta   90.00
_cell.angle_gamma   90.00
#
_symmetry.space_group_name_H-M   'P 1'
#
loop_
_entity.id
_entity.type
_entity.pdbx_description
1 polymer ?
#
loop_
_entity_poly.entity_id
_entity_poly.type
_entity_poly.pdbx_seq_one_letter_code
_entity_poly.pdbx_strand_id
1 'polypeptide(L)'
;MIWAMGSYNGDVLADLEYPYAFQEAMVRVLKPTGRQFNYVQLSGKFVRQDQDTKLWWGNEPRKIKGKLETKTLELAKSHLDVWKAFVLKPGGVIPRTMFGSGLIGVLTSMGTVMGENWSVHIQELGAFMMYLALDGQGEEPLLLNARIVRRGRELLEQQKKTESSAT
;
A
#
# COMPACT_ATOMS: atom_id res chain seq x y z
N MET A 1 -0.41 -0.60 12.02
CA MET A 1 -1.81 -0.51 11.55
C MET A 1 -1.84 -0.57 10.03
N ILE A 2 -2.77 -1.34 9.44
CA ILE A 2 -2.99 -1.37 8.00
C ILE A 2 -4.30 -0.63 7.69
N TRP A 3 -4.23 0.39 6.83
CA TRP A 3 -5.39 1.09 6.31
C TRP A 3 -5.62 0.73 4.85
N ALA A 4 -6.69 -0.02 4.58
CA ALA A 4 -7.09 -0.44 3.24
C ALA A 4 -8.53 -0.04 2.89
N MET A 5 -9.10 0.93 3.63
CA MET A 5 -10.44 1.44 3.39
C MET A 5 -10.41 2.60 2.39
N GLY A 6 -11.46 2.68 1.57
CA GLY A 6 -11.71 3.79 0.67
C GLY A 6 -12.91 3.50 -0.22
N SER A 7 -13.29 4.49 -1.03
CA SER A 7 -14.37 4.37 -2.00
C SER A 7 -13.83 4.23 -3.42
N TYR A 8 -14.69 3.81 -4.35
CA TYR A 8 -14.43 3.86 -5.80
C TYR A 8 -14.75 5.22 -6.41
N ASN A 9 -15.64 6.00 -5.77
CA ASN A 9 -16.20 7.21 -6.33
C ASN A 9 -15.48 8.49 -5.89
N GLY A 10 -14.57 8.41 -4.91
CA GLY A 10 -13.86 9.57 -4.38
C GLY A 10 -14.62 10.26 -3.26
N ASP A 11 -15.28 9.49 -2.39
CA ASP A 11 -15.90 10.02 -1.18
C ASP A 11 -14.84 10.66 -0.27
N VAL A 12 -14.96 11.98 -0.06
CA VAL A 12 -13.97 12.77 0.69
C VAL A 12 -13.83 12.27 2.14
N LEU A 13 -14.92 11.81 2.75
CA LEU A 13 -14.88 11.32 4.12
C LEU A 13 -14.05 10.03 4.23
N ALA A 14 -14.39 9.03 3.42
CA ALA A 14 -13.72 7.72 3.43
C ALA A 14 -12.30 7.77 2.84
N ASP A 15 -12.06 8.58 1.82
CA ASP A 15 -10.79 8.61 1.08
C ASP A 15 -9.79 9.66 1.57
N LEU A 16 -10.20 10.57 2.45
CA LEU A 16 -9.32 11.63 2.98
C LEU A 16 -9.55 11.93 4.46
N GLU A 17 -10.75 12.30 4.87
CA GLU A 17 -10.94 12.89 6.21
C GLU A 17 -10.80 11.87 7.34
N TYR A 18 -11.52 10.74 7.26
CA TYR A 18 -11.43 9.68 8.27
C TYR A 18 -10.02 9.08 8.40
N PRO A 19 -9.34 8.67 7.31
CA PRO A 19 -7.97 8.17 7.44
C PRO A 19 -7.03 9.22 8.02
N TYR A 20 -7.13 10.49 7.61
CA TYR A 20 -6.23 11.52 8.11
C TYR A 20 -6.50 11.87 9.58
N ALA A 21 -7.77 12.01 9.97
CA ALA A 21 -8.16 12.25 11.35
C ALA A 21 -7.69 11.13 12.29
N PHE A 22 -7.74 9.87 11.85
CA PHE A 22 -7.17 8.76 12.59
C PHE A 22 -5.65 8.94 12.83
N GLN A 23 -4.90 9.31 11.79
CA GLN A 23 -3.46 9.52 11.92
C GLN A 23 -3.16 10.68 12.87
N GLU A 24 -3.86 11.81 12.74
CA GLU A 24 -3.72 12.97 13.64
C GLU A 24 -4.03 12.62 15.10
N ALA A 25 -5.07 11.82 15.33
CA ALA A 25 -5.42 11.37 16.67
C ALA A 25 -4.32 10.46 17.25
N MET A 26 -3.78 9.55 16.44
CA MET A 26 -2.73 8.63 16.88
C MET A 26 -1.44 9.36 17.26
N VAL A 27 -0.96 10.29 16.43
CA VAL A 27 0.29 11.02 16.74
C VAL A 27 0.18 11.87 18.02
N ARG A 28 -1.03 12.32 18.39
CA ARG A 28 -1.27 13.08 19.64
C ARG A 28 -1.21 12.22 20.90
N VAL A 29 -1.54 10.93 20.81
CA VAL A 29 -1.64 10.03 21.98
C VAL A 29 -0.44 9.11 22.12
N LEU A 30 0.30 8.87 21.05
CA LEU A 30 1.52 8.07 21.07
C LEU A 30 2.62 8.79 21.85
N LYS A 31 3.35 8.03 22.65
CA LYS A 31 4.54 8.49 23.39
C LYS A 31 5.79 7.86 22.78
N PRO A 32 6.93 8.55 22.77
CA PRO A 32 8.18 7.96 22.33
C PRO A 32 8.53 6.73 23.19
N THR A 33 8.68 5.57 22.56
CA THR A 33 9.06 4.31 23.23
C THR A 33 10.41 3.78 22.77
N GLY A 34 11.15 4.58 21.97
CA GLY A 34 12.32 4.12 21.22
C GLY A 34 11.96 3.40 19.91
N ARG A 35 10.67 3.19 19.64
CA ARG A 35 10.17 2.64 18.38
C ARG A 35 8.96 3.44 17.89
N GLN A 36 8.94 3.70 16.59
CA GLN A 36 7.82 4.37 15.93
C GLN A 36 6.64 3.40 15.73
N PHE A 37 5.44 3.94 15.75
CA PHE A 37 4.24 3.23 15.30
C PHE A 37 4.17 3.22 13.78
N ASN A 38 4.10 2.02 13.18
CA ASN A 38 4.04 1.85 11.74
C ASN A 38 2.59 1.90 11.24
N TYR A 39 2.32 2.87 10.37
CA TYR A 39 1.08 3.02 9.62
C TYR A 39 1.30 2.65 8.15
N VAL A 40 0.47 1.77 7.62
CA VAL A 40 0.57 1.25 6.26
C VAL A 40 -0.70 1.64 5.52
N GLN A 41 -0.60 2.56 4.56
CA GLN A 41 -1.70 3.01 3.72
C GLN A 41 -1.67 2.27 2.38
N LEU A 42 -2.74 1.53 2.09
CA LEU A 42 -2.95 0.95 0.77
C LEU A 42 -3.62 1.98 -0.14
N SER A 43 -2.90 2.38 -1.18
CA SER A 43 -3.39 3.27 -2.23
C SER A 43 -3.44 2.53 -3.56
N GLY A 44 -3.16 3.19 -4.68
CA GLY A 44 -3.11 2.58 -6.00
C GLY A 44 -2.13 3.27 -6.96
N LYS A 45 -1.63 2.49 -7.92
CA LYS A 45 -0.67 2.92 -8.96
C LYS A 45 -1.10 4.20 -9.71
N PHE A 46 -2.41 4.39 -9.88
CA PHE A 46 -2.95 5.51 -10.64
C PHE A 46 -3.33 6.74 -9.79
N VAL A 47 -3.22 6.66 -8.47
CA VAL A 47 -3.46 7.80 -7.57
C VAL A 47 -2.41 8.88 -7.83
N ARG A 48 -2.80 10.16 -7.76
CA ARG A 48 -1.95 11.31 -8.12
C ARG A 48 -1.84 12.28 -6.94
N GLN A 49 -0.63 12.45 -6.45
CA GLN A 49 -0.30 13.45 -5.42
C GLN A 49 -0.35 14.87 -5.98
N ASP A 50 0.11 15.06 -7.21
CA ASP A 50 -0.03 16.32 -7.93
C ASP A 50 -1.51 16.58 -8.27
N GLN A 51 -2.04 17.64 -7.66
CA GLN A 51 -3.44 18.04 -7.79
C GLN A 51 -3.72 18.81 -9.09
N ASP A 52 -2.70 19.27 -9.79
CA ASP A 52 -2.83 19.99 -11.07
C ASP A 52 -2.80 19.05 -12.28
N THR A 53 -2.38 17.80 -12.10
CA THR A 53 -2.38 16.77 -13.15
C THR A 53 -3.77 16.63 -13.77
N LYS A 54 -3.88 16.83 -15.09
CA LYS A 54 -5.14 16.60 -15.82
C LYS A 54 -5.28 15.11 -16.17
N LEU A 55 -6.37 14.50 -15.74
CA LEU A 55 -6.65 13.08 -15.95
C LEU A 55 -7.88 12.88 -16.84
N TRP A 56 -7.78 11.96 -17.79
CA TRP A 56 -8.85 11.63 -18.75
C TRP A 56 -9.92 10.68 -18.20
N TRP A 57 -9.70 10.10 -17.02
CA TRP A 57 -10.65 9.22 -16.29
C TRP A 57 -10.54 9.51 -14.78
N GLY A 58 -11.53 9.14 -13.97
CA GLY A 58 -11.43 9.08 -12.50
C GLY A 58 -10.62 10.20 -11.84
N ASN A 59 -10.85 11.45 -12.23
CA ASN A 59 -9.99 12.58 -11.89
C ASN A 59 -10.04 12.85 -10.37
N GLU A 60 -11.26 13.03 -9.86
CA GLU A 60 -11.53 13.28 -8.44
C GLU A 60 -11.07 12.15 -7.51
N PRO A 61 -11.50 10.88 -7.65
CA PRO A 61 -11.08 9.82 -6.74
C PRO A 61 -9.56 9.62 -6.70
N ARG A 62 -8.87 9.77 -7.83
CA ARG A 62 -7.41 9.62 -7.91
C ARG A 62 -6.66 10.78 -7.28
N LYS A 63 -7.23 11.98 -7.28
CA LYS A 63 -6.64 13.17 -6.66
C LYS A 63 -6.91 13.22 -5.16
N ILE A 64 -8.12 12.91 -4.72
CA ILE A 64 -8.50 12.87 -3.30
C ILE A 64 -7.62 11.88 -2.53
N LYS A 65 -7.50 10.65 -3.04
CA LYS A 65 -6.59 9.65 -2.44
C LYS A 65 -5.14 10.15 -2.45
N GLY A 66 -4.71 10.89 -3.47
CA GLY A 66 -3.35 11.42 -3.57
C GLY A 66 -3.09 12.57 -2.60
N LYS A 67 -4.10 13.39 -2.30
CA LYS A 67 -4.05 14.38 -1.23
C LYS A 67 -3.84 13.71 0.12
N LEU A 68 -4.50 12.57 0.37
CA LEU A 68 -4.24 11.76 1.57
C LEU A 68 -2.80 11.23 1.58
N GLU A 69 -2.29 10.67 0.46
CA GLU A 69 -0.88 10.21 0.38
C GLU A 69 0.11 11.32 0.77
N THR A 70 -0.06 12.53 0.24
CA THR A 70 0.78 13.69 0.55
C THR A 70 0.72 14.03 2.05
N LYS A 71 -0.48 14.18 2.60
CA LYS A 71 -0.68 14.49 4.02
C LYS A 71 -0.09 13.43 4.95
N THR A 72 -0.27 12.15 4.63
CA THR A 72 0.29 11.02 5.38
C THR A 72 1.82 11.10 5.45
N LEU A 73 2.47 11.39 4.32
CA LEU A 73 3.93 11.50 4.25
C LEU A 73 4.45 12.75 4.99
N GLU A 74 3.73 13.88 4.91
CA GLU A 74 4.07 15.10 5.65
C GLU A 74 3.92 14.92 7.17
N LEU A 75 2.87 14.23 7.61
CA LEU A 75 2.65 13.92 9.02
C LEU A 75 3.78 13.04 9.57
N ALA A 76 4.22 12.03 8.81
CA ALA A 76 5.34 11.19 9.21
C ALA A 76 6.67 11.96 9.29
N LYS A 77 6.92 12.88 8.36
CA LYS A 77 8.12 13.74 8.41
C LYS A 77 8.15 14.65 9.64
N SER A 78 6.99 15.05 10.15
CA SER A 78 6.88 15.95 11.32
C SER A 78 6.88 15.23 12.67
N HIS A 79 6.74 13.89 12.69
CA HIS A 79 6.59 13.09 13.92
C HIS A 79 7.52 11.86 13.92
N LEU A 80 8.79 12.04 13.54
CA LEU A 80 9.76 10.95 13.37
C LEU A 80 10.10 10.21 14.67
N ASP A 81 9.76 10.75 15.83
CA ASP A 81 9.97 10.11 17.13
C ASP A 81 8.91 9.05 17.47
N VAL A 82 7.69 9.20 16.94
CA VAL A 82 6.53 8.34 17.28
C VAL A 82 5.84 7.70 16.08
N TRP A 83 6.01 8.21 14.87
CA TRP A 83 5.19 7.83 13.72
C TRP A 83 6.00 7.52 12.48
N LYS A 84 5.73 6.38 11.86
CA LYS A 84 6.27 5.98 10.56
C LYS A 84 5.13 5.63 9.63
N ALA A 85 5.10 6.20 8.43
CA ALA A 85 4.08 5.91 7.44
C ALA A 85 4.68 5.31 6.16
N PHE A 86 3.98 4.31 5.62
CA PHE A 86 4.27 3.70 4.33
C PHE A 86 3.04 3.80 3.44
N VAL A 87 3.19 4.38 2.25
CA VAL A 87 2.15 4.48 1.23
C VAL A 87 2.47 3.51 0.11
N LEU A 88 1.64 2.49 -0.05
CA LEU A 88 1.79 1.48 -1.10
C LEU A 88 0.92 1.84 -2.30
N LYS A 89 1.51 1.76 -3.49
CA LYS A 89 0.84 2.01 -4.78
C LYS A 89 0.89 0.76 -5.66
N PRO A 90 0.16 -0.32 -5.29
CA PRO A 90 0.08 -1.51 -6.13
C PRO A 90 -0.64 -1.22 -7.44
N GLY A 91 -0.30 -2.00 -8.46
CA GLY A 91 -1.06 -2.14 -9.70
C GLY A 91 -2.23 -3.11 -9.51
N GLY A 92 -2.57 -3.87 -10.55
CA GLY A 92 -3.64 -4.86 -10.46
C GLY A 92 -3.32 -5.96 -9.45
N VAL A 93 -4.23 -6.22 -8.51
CA VAL A 93 -4.05 -7.27 -7.50
C VAL A 93 -4.64 -8.59 -8.01
N ILE A 94 -3.81 -9.63 -8.11
CA ILE A 94 -4.18 -10.95 -8.61
C ILE A 94 -4.50 -11.88 -7.43
N PRO A 95 -5.74 -12.39 -7.29
CA PRO A 95 -6.14 -13.29 -6.21
C PRO A 95 -5.65 -14.74 -6.42
N ARG A 96 -5.73 -15.55 -5.35
CA ARG A 96 -5.19 -16.93 -5.30
C ARG A 96 -5.85 -17.90 -6.29
N THR A 97 -7.14 -17.74 -6.61
CA THR A 97 -7.96 -18.76 -7.32
C THR A 97 -8.40 -18.37 -8.73
N MET A 98 -7.81 -17.36 -9.37
CA MET A 98 -8.17 -16.95 -10.74
C MET A 98 -7.45 -17.76 -11.83
N PHE A 99 -7.66 -19.08 -11.84
CA PHE A 99 -7.54 -19.89 -13.06
C PHE A 99 -8.94 -20.33 -13.53
N GLY A 100 -9.88 -19.38 -13.57
CA GLY A 100 -11.25 -19.58 -14.06
C GLY A 100 -11.43 -18.90 -15.41
N SER A 101 -11.87 -19.66 -16.42
CA SER A 101 -12.09 -19.23 -17.80
C SER A 101 -13.08 -18.05 -17.91
N GLY A 102 -12.61 -16.92 -18.45
CA GLY A 102 -13.40 -15.71 -18.75
C GLY A 102 -12.51 -14.50 -19.04
N LEU A 103 -13.09 -13.31 -19.30
CA LEU A 103 -12.37 -12.02 -19.52
C LEU A 103 -11.30 -11.72 -18.46
N ILE A 104 -11.48 -12.24 -17.24
CA ILE A 104 -10.55 -12.14 -16.12
C ILE A 104 -9.29 -13.00 -16.34
N GLY A 105 -9.39 -14.12 -17.04
CA GLY A 105 -8.28 -14.95 -17.51
C GLY A 105 -7.35 -14.24 -18.50
N VAL A 106 -7.89 -13.28 -19.27
CA VAL A 106 -7.12 -12.41 -20.18
C VAL A 106 -6.37 -11.33 -19.39
N LEU A 107 -6.97 -10.80 -18.33
CA LEU A 107 -6.30 -9.88 -17.41
C LEU A 107 -5.18 -10.56 -16.60
N THR A 108 -5.35 -11.82 -16.21
CA THR A 108 -4.28 -12.59 -15.55
C THR A 108 -3.16 -12.97 -16.50
N SER A 109 -3.44 -13.38 -17.75
CA SER A 109 -2.38 -13.59 -18.75
C SER A 109 -1.66 -12.30 -19.14
N MET A 110 -2.37 -11.17 -19.21
CA MET A 110 -1.74 -9.84 -19.32
C MET A 110 -0.93 -9.47 -18.07
N GLY A 111 -1.37 -9.86 -16.88
CA GLY A 111 -0.66 -9.63 -15.62
C GLY A 111 0.69 -10.33 -15.54
N THR A 112 0.79 -11.56 -16.06
CA THR A 112 2.07 -12.27 -16.21
C THR A 112 2.94 -11.70 -17.33
N VAL A 113 2.34 -11.09 -18.37
CA VAL A 113 3.04 -10.51 -19.53
C VAL A 113 3.46 -9.04 -19.33
N MET A 114 2.78 -8.26 -18.49
CA MET A 114 3.09 -6.84 -18.27
C MET A 114 4.23 -6.57 -17.26
N GLY A 115 4.75 -7.60 -16.60
CA GLY A 115 5.90 -7.52 -15.70
C GLY A 115 5.60 -6.87 -14.34
N GLU A 116 6.62 -6.88 -13.46
CA GLU A 116 6.55 -6.48 -12.05
C GLU A 116 6.07 -5.04 -11.80
N ASN A 117 5.88 -4.24 -12.85
CA ASN A 117 5.41 -2.87 -12.73
C ASN A 117 3.87 -2.74 -12.73
N TRP A 118 3.12 -3.72 -13.22
CA TRP A 118 1.69 -3.55 -13.50
C TRP A 118 0.75 -4.36 -12.62
N SER A 119 1.21 -5.48 -12.08
CA SER A 119 0.41 -6.39 -11.28
C SER A 119 1.18 -6.90 -10.07
N VAL A 120 0.46 -7.38 -9.05
CA VAL A 120 1.03 -8.00 -7.84
C VAL A 120 0.12 -9.12 -7.37
N HIS A 121 0.70 -10.23 -6.92
CA HIS A 121 -0.10 -11.29 -6.31
C HIS A 121 -0.58 -10.87 -4.92
N ILE A 122 -1.81 -11.26 -4.56
CA ILE A 122 -2.40 -10.91 -3.26
C ILE A 122 -1.55 -11.40 -2.07
N GLN A 123 -0.83 -12.52 -2.23
CA GLN A 123 0.08 -13.00 -1.19
C GLN A 123 1.33 -12.13 -1.07
N GLU A 124 1.92 -11.69 -2.19
CA GLU A 124 3.08 -10.80 -2.20
C GLU A 124 2.72 -9.45 -1.54
N LEU A 125 1.58 -8.87 -1.92
CA LEU A 125 1.08 -7.64 -1.33
C LEU A 125 0.81 -7.81 0.17
N GLY A 126 0.10 -8.88 0.56
CA GLY A 126 -0.23 -9.15 1.96
C GLY A 126 1.01 -9.38 2.84
N ALA A 127 1.97 -10.18 2.37
CA ALA A 127 3.23 -10.42 3.08
C ALA A 127 4.00 -9.12 3.28
N PHE A 128 4.10 -8.28 2.25
CA PHE A 128 4.82 -7.02 2.37
C PHE A 128 4.12 -6.01 3.29
N MET A 129 2.78 -5.88 3.19
CA MET A 129 2.02 -5.03 4.10
C MET A 129 2.16 -5.46 5.56
N MET A 130 2.19 -6.76 5.83
CA MET A 130 2.43 -7.29 7.18
C MET A 130 3.84 -6.96 7.67
N TYR A 131 4.86 -7.17 6.84
CA TYR A 131 6.24 -6.79 7.15
C TYR A 131 6.35 -5.30 7.49
N LEU A 132 5.75 -4.41 6.70
CA LEU A 132 5.77 -2.98 6.96
C LEU A 132 5.06 -2.61 8.28
N ALA A 133 3.95 -3.28 8.59
CA ALA A 133 3.24 -3.07 9.85
C ALA A 133 4.05 -3.53 11.08
N LEU A 134 4.87 -4.58 10.94
CA LEU A 134 5.64 -5.20 12.02
C LEU A 134 7.08 -4.73 12.15
N ASP A 135 7.68 -4.18 11.11
CA ASP A 135 9.08 -3.76 11.12
C ASP A 135 9.32 -2.63 10.09
N GLY A 136 9.31 -2.97 8.81
CA GLY A 136 9.51 -2.01 7.72
C GLY A 136 10.84 -1.25 7.82
N GLN A 137 11.86 -1.84 8.44
CA GLN A 137 13.20 -1.23 8.51
C GLN A 137 13.82 -1.13 7.12
N GLY A 138 14.46 0.00 6.83
CA GLY A 138 15.12 0.26 5.54
C GLY A 138 14.20 0.47 4.34
N GLU A 139 12.87 0.40 4.51
CA GLU A 139 11.94 0.70 3.42
C GLU A 139 11.66 2.20 3.31
N GLU A 140 11.55 2.66 2.06
CA GLU A 140 11.14 4.02 1.74
C GLU A 140 9.66 4.26 2.08
N PRO A 141 9.25 5.49 2.44
CA PRO A 141 7.87 5.81 2.75
C PRO A 141 6.88 5.65 1.58
N LEU A 142 7.36 5.70 0.32
CA LEU A 142 6.52 5.59 -0.88
C LEU A 142 6.93 4.35 -1.70
N LEU A 143 6.05 3.38 -1.78
CA LEU A 143 6.36 2.05 -2.32
C LEU A 143 5.56 1.76 -3.58
N LEU A 144 6.26 1.63 -4.70
CA LEU A 144 5.68 1.36 -6.01
C LEU A 144 5.60 -0.14 -6.29
N ASN A 145 4.72 -0.52 -7.23
CA ASN A 145 4.39 -1.91 -7.54
C ASN A 145 5.60 -2.86 -7.65
N ALA A 146 6.66 -2.51 -8.38
CA ALA A 146 7.82 -3.39 -8.53
C ALA A 146 8.53 -3.69 -7.20
N ARG A 147 8.63 -2.71 -6.30
CA ARG A 147 9.19 -2.93 -4.96
C ARG A 147 8.29 -3.86 -4.16
N ILE A 148 6.97 -3.66 -4.24
CA ILE A 148 5.97 -4.49 -3.57
C ILE A 148 6.07 -5.96 -4.02
N VAL A 149 6.13 -6.21 -5.33
CA VAL A 149 6.25 -7.56 -5.90
C VAL A 149 7.53 -8.23 -5.43
N ARG A 150 8.69 -7.58 -5.63
CA ARG A 150 9.99 -8.16 -5.26
C ARG A 150 10.07 -8.48 -3.79
N ARG A 151 9.76 -7.50 -2.94
CA ARG A 151 9.89 -7.66 -1.49
C ARG A 151 8.87 -8.64 -0.93
N GLY A 152 7.63 -8.61 -1.44
CA GLY A 152 6.60 -9.58 -1.08
C GLY A 152 7.01 -11.01 -1.43
N ARG A 153 7.61 -11.23 -2.61
CA ARG A 153 8.11 -12.54 -3.03
C ARG A 153 9.26 -13.03 -2.16
N GLU A 154 10.25 -12.18 -1.90
CA GLU A 154 11.39 -12.49 -1.01
C GLU A 154 10.91 -12.94 0.38
N LEU A 155 9.93 -12.24 0.97
CA LEU A 155 9.39 -12.57 2.29
C LEU A 155 8.70 -13.93 2.30
N LEU A 156 7.93 -14.25 1.25
CA LEU A 156 7.27 -15.56 1.12
C LEU A 156 8.26 -16.70 0.92
N GLU A 157 9.34 -16.47 0.18
CA GLU A 157 10.42 -17.47 0.01
C GLU A 157 11.18 -17.72 1.31
N GLN A 158 11.45 -16.66 2.09
CA GLN A 158 12.06 -16.78 3.42
C GLN A 158 11.18 -17.57 4.38
N GLN A 159 9.87 -17.28 4.39
CA GLN A 159 8.92 -18.02 5.22
C GLN A 159 8.95 -19.52 4.92
N LYS A 160 8.91 -19.92 3.64
CA LYS A 160 8.98 -21.33 3.23
C LYS A 160 10.27 -22.02 3.66
N LYS A 161 11.41 -21.32 3.57
CA LYS A 161 12.72 -21.86 4.00
C LYS A 161 12.75 -22.10 5.51
N THR A 162 12.20 -21.18 6.30
CA THR A 162 12.11 -21.32 7.76
C THR A 162 11.21 -22.49 8.14
N GLU A 163 10.06 -22.63 7.49
CA GLU A 163 9.13 -23.75 7.73
C GLU A 163 9.77 -25.10 7.39
N SER A 164 10.49 -25.21 6.26
CA SER A 164 11.17 -26.44 5.86
C SER A 164 12.39 -26.80 6.72
N SER A 165 12.97 -25.86 7.45
CA SER A 165 14.12 -26.11 8.34
C SER A 165 13.68 -26.49 9.76
N ALA A 166 12.39 -26.34 10.07
CA ALA A 166 11.80 -26.66 11.38
C ALA A 166 11.14 -28.05 11.42
N THR A 167 11.05 -28.74 10.28
CA THR A 167 10.59 -30.13 10.10
C THR A 167 11.74 -31.06 9.80
#